data_AF-A0A523MMZ7-F1
#
_entry.id   AF-A0A523MMZ7-F1
#
_cell.length_a   1.000
_cell.length_b   1.000
_cell.length_c   1.000
_cell.angle_alpha   90.00
_cell.angle_beta   90.00
_cell.angle_gamma   90.00
#
_symmetry.space_group_name_H-M   'P 1'
#
loop_
_entity.id
_entity.type
_entity.pdbx_description
1 polymer ?
#
loop_
_entity_poly.entity_id
_entity_poly.type
_entity_poly.pdbx_seq_one_letter_code
_entity_poly.pdbx_strand_id
1 'polypeptide(L)'
;EFHLHNAVGPDHEAMDGSVFASCGLRECIAQAAERAGWKDKYGKLKPRDGKYRGIGIGIGAQASGSKGADNDTSAAMIKIVDDGIVTLFTGIPDMGQGSHTVMAMITAEVLGTVLEDVRIVQGDSDIVPPTVRWG
;
A
#
# COMPACT_ATOMS: atom_id res chain seq x y z
N GLU A 1 22.63 11.18 -7.68
CA GLU A 1 22.61 12.61 -8.04
C GLU A 1 21.55 12.90 -9.11
N PHE A 2 21.65 12.34 -10.31
CA PHE A 2 20.65 12.48 -11.38
C PHE A 2 19.20 12.33 -10.91
N HIS A 3 18.89 11.24 -10.19
CA HIS A 3 17.56 11.00 -9.65
C HIS A 3 17.10 12.04 -8.60
N LEU A 4 18.01 12.55 -7.77
CA LEU A 4 17.68 13.59 -6.77
C LEU A 4 17.45 14.95 -7.42
N HIS A 5 18.18 15.24 -8.49
CA HIS A 5 18.01 16.47 -9.25
C HIS A 5 16.63 16.51 -9.90
N ASN A 6 16.22 15.41 -10.54
CA ASN A 6 14.95 15.28 -11.25
C ASN A 6 13.78 14.80 -10.36
N ALA A 7 13.97 14.68 -9.04
CA ALA A 7 12.91 14.21 -8.16
C ALA A 7 11.79 15.27 -8.07
N VAL A 8 10.56 14.85 -8.38
CA VAL A 8 9.36 15.65 -8.18
C VAL A 8 9.12 15.92 -6.69
N GLY A 9 8.34 16.95 -6.39
CA GLY A 9 7.98 17.34 -5.03
C GLY A 9 6.46 17.49 -4.87
N PRO A 10 6.02 17.97 -3.69
CA PRO A 10 4.67 18.48 -3.52
C PRO A 10 4.31 19.52 -4.59
N ASP A 11 3.03 19.64 -4.90
CA ASP A 11 2.46 20.56 -5.89
C ASP A 11 2.90 20.29 -7.34
N HIS A 12 3.60 19.18 -7.60
CA HIS A 12 3.87 18.73 -8.95
C HIS A 12 2.57 18.30 -9.64
N GLU A 13 2.28 18.91 -10.78
CA GLU A 13 1.20 18.49 -11.68
C GLU A 13 1.72 17.39 -12.62
N ALA A 14 1.11 16.21 -12.52
CA ALA A 14 1.38 15.08 -13.41
C ALA A 14 0.75 15.31 -14.78
N MET A 15 1.14 14.48 -15.76
CA MET A 15 0.66 14.61 -17.15
C MET A 15 -0.87 14.45 -17.30
N ASP A 16 -1.53 13.82 -16.32
CA ASP A 16 -2.99 13.65 -16.27
C ASP A 16 -3.71 14.84 -15.58
N GLY A 17 -2.97 15.91 -15.24
CA GLY A 17 -3.48 17.07 -14.52
C GLY A 17 -3.64 16.86 -13.01
N SER A 18 -3.29 15.69 -12.48
CA SER A 18 -3.39 15.45 -11.04
C SER A 18 -2.21 16.08 -10.28
N VAL A 19 -2.52 16.70 -9.13
CA VAL A 19 -1.53 17.41 -8.31
C VAL A 19 -1.11 16.56 -7.12
N PHE A 20 0.19 16.49 -6.88
CA PHE A 20 0.77 15.73 -5.77
C PHE A 20 0.64 16.54 -4.48
N ALA A 21 -0.33 16.20 -3.62
CA ALA A 21 -0.51 16.88 -2.33
C ALA A 21 0.71 16.70 -1.40
N SER A 22 1.45 15.60 -1.52
CA SER A 22 2.73 15.37 -0.83
C SER A 22 3.60 14.44 -1.67
N CYS A 23 4.92 14.49 -1.47
CA CYS A 23 5.85 13.60 -2.17
C CYS A 23 7.10 13.32 -1.32
N GLY A 24 7.27 12.07 -0.88
CA GLY A 24 8.43 11.61 -0.10
C GLY A 24 9.58 11.03 -0.94
N LEU A 25 9.62 11.32 -2.26
CA LEU A 25 10.54 10.67 -3.19
C LEU A 25 12.02 10.97 -2.85
N ARG A 26 12.33 12.21 -2.47
CA ARG A 26 13.71 12.63 -2.16
C ARG A 26 14.23 11.89 -0.93
N GLU A 27 13.39 11.75 0.09
CA GLU A 27 13.65 11.03 1.33
C GLU A 27 13.86 9.54 1.04
N CYS A 28 13.00 8.94 0.22
CA CYS A 28 13.13 7.55 -0.21
C CYS A 28 14.45 7.30 -0.96
N ILE A 29 14.85 8.18 -1.89
CA ILE A 29 16.13 8.06 -2.60
C ILE A 29 17.30 8.17 -1.62
N ALA A 30 17.26 9.14 -0.70
CA ALA A 30 18.31 9.35 0.28
C ALA A 30 18.48 8.12 1.20
N GLN A 31 17.39 7.62 1.78
CA GLN A 31 17.40 6.45 2.66
C GLN A 31 17.81 5.17 1.92
N ALA A 32 17.33 4.95 0.69
CA ALA A 32 17.72 3.81 -0.12
C ALA A 32 19.22 3.85 -0.43
N ALA A 33 19.75 5.01 -0.83
CA ALA A 33 21.17 5.18 -1.11
C ALA A 33 22.04 4.95 0.15
N GLU A 34 21.61 5.47 1.29
CA GLU A 34 22.31 5.28 2.57
C GLU A 34 22.32 3.81 3.00
N ARG A 35 21.14 3.19 3.14
CA ARG A 35 21.01 1.79 3.59
C ARG A 35 21.67 0.80 2.63
N ALA A 36 21.68 1.12 1.34
CA ALA A 36 22.36 0.28 0.36
C ALA A 36 23.89 0.49 0.36
N GLY A 37 24.44 1.47 1.08
CA GLY A 37 25.87 1.78 1.12
C GLY A 37 26.37 2.37 -0.21
N TRP A 38 25.57 3.22 -0.85
CA TRP A 38 25.81 3.72 -2.21
C TRP A 38 27.18 4.36 -2.38
N LYS A 39 27.61 5.21 -1.43
CA LYS A 39 28.90 5.93 -1.49
C LYS A 39 30.11 4.99 -1.55
N ASP A 40 30.01 3.82 -0.94
CA ASP A 40 31.11 2.85 -0.87
C ASP A 40 31.06 1.80 -1.97
N LYS A 41 29.90 1.60 -2.60
CA LYS A 41 29.67 0.57 -3.60
C LYS A 41 29.64 1.10 -5.03
N TYR A 42 29.04 2.27 -5.26
CA TYR A 42 28.87 2.78 -6.63
C TYR A 42 30.22 3.03 -7.30
N GLY A 43 30.46 2.37 -8.44
CA GLY A 43 31.75 2.39 -9.16
C GLY A 43 32.93 1.74 -8.44
N LYS A 44 32.73 1.16 -7.25
CA LYS A 44 33.80 0.65 -6.37
C LYS A 44 33.71 -0.85 -6.09
N LEU A 45 32.64 -1.52 -6.52
CA LEU A 45 32.49 -2.97 -6.37
C LEU A 45 33.50 -3.72 -7.24
N LYS A 46 34.34 -4.54 -6.58
CA LYS A 46 35.28 -5.42 -7.27
C LYS A 46 34.55 -6.63 -7.88
N PRO A 47 35.05 -7.17 -9.01
CA PRO A 47 34.57 -8.45 -9.53
C PRO A 47 34.64 -9.54 -8.46
N ARG A 48 33.67 -10.45 -8.48
CA ARG A 48 33.62 -11.63 -7.61
C ARG A 48 33.40 -12.86 -8.49
N ASP A 49 34.23 -13.88 -8.32
CA ASP A 49 34.16 -15.14 -9.07
C ASP A 49 34.16 -14.92 -10.60
N GLY A 50 34.99 -13.98 -11.06
CA GLY A 50 35.10 -13.62 -12.48
C GLY A 50 33.94 -12.77 -13.05
N LYS A 51 32.97 -12.36 -12.24
CA LYS A 51 31.80 -11.58 -12.68
C LYS A 51 31.86 -10.13 -12.20
N TYR A 52 31.55 -9.20 -13.11
CA TYR A 52 31.36 -7.78 -12.77
C TYR A 52 30.12 -7.60 -11.90
N ARG A 53 30.16 -6.60 -11.02
CA ARG A 53 29.08 -6.27 -10.09
C ARG A 53 28.79 -4.78 -10.15
N GLY A 54 27.51 -4.44 -10.02
CA GLY A 54 27.03 -3.07 -9.95
C GLY A 54 25.96 -2.92 -8.89
N ILE A 55 25.65 -1.67 -8.58
CA ILE A 55 24.50 -1.27 -7.79
C ILE A 55 23.76 -0.17 -8.56
N GLY A 56 22.44 -0.22 -8.54
CA GLY A 56 21.56 0.76 -9.18
C GLY A 56 20.40 1.10 -8.24
N ILE A 57 19.77 2.25 -8.50
CA ILE A 57 18.53 2.67 -7.85
C ILE A 57 17.49 2.82 -8.97
N GLY A 58 16.37 2.12 -8.83
CA GLY A 58 15.19 2.31 -9.66
C GLY A 58 14.19 3.19 -8.92
N ILE A 59 13.48 4.04 -9.65
CA ILE A 59 12.39 4.86 -9.12
C ILE A 59 11.12 4.49 -9.87
N GLY A 60 10.05 4.28 -9.11
CA GLY A 60 8.71 4.09 -9.64
C GLY A 60 7.73 4.96 -8.88
N ALA A 61 6.72 5.46 -9.58
CA ALA A 61 5.53 6.03 -9.01
C ALA A 61 4.34 5.20 -9.49
N GLN A 62 3.42 4.88 -8.59
CA GLN A 62 2.21 4.14 -8.90
C GLN A 62 1.02 4.92 -8.37
N ALA A 63 0.13 5.31 -9.26
CA ALA A 63 -1.16 5.86 -8.86
C ALA A 63 -1.96 4.75 -8.15
N SER A 64 -2.62 5.12 -7.06
CA SER A 64 -3.55 4.26 -6.32
C SER A 64 -4.95 4.86 -6.37
N GLY A 65 -5.97 4.00 -6.34
CA GLY A 65 -7.37 4.38 -6.56
C GLY A 65 -7.81 4.25 -8.02
N SER A 66 -9.12 4.33 -8.25
CA SER A 66 -9.73 4.18 -9.57
C SER A 66 -10.02 5.54 -10.21
N LYS A 67 -9.00 6.41 -10.30
CA LYS A 67 -9.17 7.74 -10.91
C LYS A 67 -9.75 7.61 -12.33
N GLY A 68 -10.94 8.17 -12.53
CA GLY A 68 -11.66 8.15 -13.81
C GLY A 68 -12.73 7.06 -13.96
N ALA A 69 -12.89 6.18 -12.97
CA ALA A 69 -14.04 5.31 -12.85
C ALA A 69 -14.86 5.73 -11.62
N ASP A 70 -16.19 5.85 -11.77
CA ASP A 70 -17.12 6.19 -10.68
C ASP A 70 -17.30 5.04 -9.67
N ASN A 71 -16.29 4.19 -9.50
CA ASN A 71 -16.32 2.95 -8.73
C ASN A 71 -15.32 2.92 -7.56
N ASP A 72 -14.72 4.06 -7.20
CA ASP A 72 -13.87 4.19 -6.00
C ASP A 72 -14.75 4.24 -4.73
N THR A 73 -15.39 3.11 -4.46
CA THR A 73 -16.33 2.89 -3.36
C THR A 73 -15.86 1.69 -2.55
N SER A 74 -16.23 1.65 -1.27
CA SER A 74 -15.99 0.52 -0.39
C SER A 74 -17.17 0.37 0.56
N ALA A 75 -17.50 -0.86 0.92
CA ALA A 75 -18.57 -1.19 1.85
C ALA A 75 -18.15 -2.33 2.78
N ALA A 76 -18.59 -2.22 4.03
CA ALA A 76 -18.43 -3.26 5.03
C ALA A 76 -19.66 -3.26 5.95
N MET A 77 -19.96 -4.42 6.53
CA MET A 77 -21.01 -4.58 7.53
C MET A 77 -20.41 -5.27 8.75
N ILE A 78 -20.82 -4.85 9.94
CA ILE A 78 -20.39 -5.46 11.19
C ILE A 78 -21.61 -6.05 11.89
N LYS A 79 -21.47 -7.29 12.35
CA LYS A 79 -22.44 -7.94 13.25
C LYS A 79 -21.76 -8.23 14.57
N ILE A 80 -22.37 -7.76 15.65
CA ILE A 80 -21.95 -8.06 17.02
C ILE A 80 -23.05 -8.93 17.63
N VAL A 81 -22.65 -9.99 18.30
CA VAL A 81 -23.52 -10.93 19.01
C VAL A 81 -23.27 -10.85 20.51
N ASP A 82 -24.21 -11.36 21.33
CA ASP A 82 -24.20 -11.20 22.79
C ASP A 82 -22.99 -11.87 23.48
N ASP A 83 -22.27 -12.77 22.79
CA ASP A 83 -21.04 -13.40 23.27
C ASP A 83 -19.79 -12.51 23.10
N GLY A 84 -19.94 -11.31 22.52
CA GLY A 84 -18.86 -10.34 22.31
C GLY A 84 -18.08 -10.54 21.01
N ILE A 85 -18.38 -11.60 20.23
CA ILE A 85 -17.71 -11.85 18.95
C ILE A 85 -18.18 -10.84 17.90
N VAL A 86 -17.21 -10.24 17.21
CA VAL A 86 -17.44 -9.28 16.15
C VAL A 86 -17.20 -9.95 14.81
N THR A 87 -18.22 -9.98 13.95
CA THR A 87 -18.09 -10.47 12.57
C THR A 87 -18.09 -9.31 11.59
N LEU A 88 -16.97 -9.11 10.89
CA LEU A 88 -16.82 -8.16 9.79
C LEU A 88 -17.13 -8.85 8.45
N PHE A 89 -18.08 -8.31 7.71
CA PHE A 89 -18.43 -8.71 6.35
C PHE A 89 -17.84 -7.70 5.37
N THR A 90 -16.96 -8.14 4.47
CA THR A 90 -16.31 -7.26 3.50
C THR A 90 -16.08 -7.97 2.17
N GLY A 91 -16.24 -7.25 1.06
CA GLY A 91 -15.96 -7.79 -0.28
C GLY A 91 -14.50 -7.64 -0.69
N ILE A 92 -13.64 -7.09 0.18
CA ILE A 92 -12.21 -6.92 -0.10
C ILE A 92 -11.55 -8.31 -0.18
N PRO A 93 -11.07 -8.73 -1.36
CA PRO A 93 -10.40 -10.01 -1.50
C PRO A 93 -9.06 -10.00 -0.77
N ASP A 94 -8.64 -11.14 -0.21
CA ASP A 94 -7.28 -11.35 0.27
C ASP A 94 -6.65 -12.55 -0.44
N MET A 95 -5.54 -12.29 -1.13
CA MET A 95 -4.74 -13.25 -1.87
C MET A 95 -3.31 -13.35 -1.30
N GLY A 96 -3.12 -12.89 -0.06
CA GLY A 96 -1.82 -12.90 0.64
C GLY A 96 -1.20 -11.51 0.83
N GLN A 97 -1.89 -10.44 0.44
CA GLN A 97 -1.44 -9.07 0.73
C GLN A 97 -1.75 -8.64 2.17
N GLY A 98 -2.55 -9.41 2.91
CA GLY A 98 -2.84 -9.18 4.33
C GLY A 98 -3.97 -8.17 4.57
N SER A 99 -4.86 -7.98 3.60
CA SER A 99 -6.02 -7.10 3.74
C SER A 99 -6.93 -7.52 4.88
N HIS A 100 -7.15 -8.83 5.08
CA HIS A 100 -8.00 -9.32 6.18
C HIS A 100 -7.35 -9.07 7.53
N THR A 101 -6.04 -9.29 7.65
CA THR A 101 -5.30 -8.98 8.88
C THR A 101 -5.44 -7.50 9.27
N VAL A 102 -5.23 -6.59 8.31
CA VAL A 102 -5.36 -5.15 8.57
C VAL A 102 -6.80 -4.78 8.93
N MET A 103 -7.79 -5.31 8.22
CA MET A 103 -9.20 -5.03 8.52
C MET A 103 -9.63 -5.56 9.90
N ALA A 104 -9.10 -6.71 10.34
CA ALA A 104 -9.35 -7.24 11.67
C ALA A 104 -8.75 -6.33 12.76
N MET A 105 -7.51 -5.87 12.57
CA MET A 105 -6.86 -4.93 13.49
C MET A 105 -7.62 -3.60 13.60
N ILE A 106 -8.05 -3.04 12.47
CA ILE A 106 -8.87 -1.82 12.44
C ILE A 106 -10.18 -2.04 13.20
N THR A 107 -10.85 -3.17 12.97
CA THR A 107 -12.11 -3.49 13.64
C THR A 107 -11.94 -3.62 15.16
N ALA A 108 -10.88 -4.31 15.59
CA ALA A 108 -10.55 -4.47 17.00
C ALA A 108 -10.25 -3.12 17.67
N GLU A 109 -9.43 -2.29 17.04
CA GLU A 109 -9.06 -0.96 17.54
C GLU A 109 -10.28 -0.03 17.66
N VAL A 110 -11.11 0.04 16.61
CA VAL A 110 -12.26 0.95 16.57
C VAL A 110 -13.35 0.53 17.56
N LEU A 111 -13.56 -0.77 17.76
CA LEU A 111 -14.60 -1.28 18.65
C LEU A 111 -14.09 -1.54 20.08
N GLY A 112 -12.79 -1.39 20.33
CA GLY A 112 -12.17 -1.66 21.63
C GLY A 112 -12.25 -3.13 22.05
N THR A 113 -12.24 -4.06 21.08
CA THR A 113 -12.20 -5.51 21.33
C THR A 113 -10.80 -6.08 21.10
N VAL A 114 -10.59 -7.34 21.45
CA VAL A 114 -9.35 -8.05 21.15
C VAL A 114 -9.41 -8.65 19.74
N LEU A 115 -8.24 -8.81 19.11
CA LEU A 115 -8.15 -9.29 17.72
C LEU A 115 -8.72 -10.70 17.57
N GLU A 116 -8.58 -11.53 18.61
CA GLU A 116 -9.04 -12.91 18.69
C GLU A 116 -10.57 -13.03 18.59
N ASP A 117 -11.29 -11.97 18.97
CA ASP A 117 -12.76 -11.91 18.94
C ASP A 117 -13.31 -11.37 17.61
N VAL A 118 -12.42 -11.01 16.66
CA VAL A 118 -12.80 -10.53 15.33
C VAL A 118 -12.77 -11.66 14.31
N ARG A 119 -13.91 -11.92 13.67
CA ARG A 119 -14.06 -12.85 12.54
C ARG A 119 -14.32 -12.08 11.26
N ILE A 120 -13.75 -12.55 10.14
CA ILE A 120 -13.97 -11.96 8.82
C ILE A 120 -14.74 -12.93 7.93
N VAL A 121 -15.76 -12.42 7.26
CA VAL A 121 -16.52 -13.10 6.21
C VAL A 121 -16.33 -12.33 4.91
N GLN A 122 -15.90 -13.02 3.86
CA GLN A 122 -15.56 -12.43 2.57
C GLN A 122 -16.13 -13.21 1.40
N GLY A 123 -16.46 -12.48 0.32
CA GLY A 123 -16.71 -13.07 -1.00
C GLY A 123 -18.07 -13.78 -1.17
N ASP A 124 -18.93 -13.74 -0.17
CA ASP A 124 -20.31 -14.24 -0.28
C ASP A 124 -21.24 -13.09 -0.70
N SER A 125 -21.65 -13.09 -1.97
CA SER A 125 -22.50 -12.05 -2.56
C SER A 125 -23.89 -11.96 -1.94
N ASP A 126 -24.35 -12.99 -1.21
CA ASP A 126 -25.67 -13.00 -0.61
C ASP A 126 -25.70 -12.20 0.71
N ILE A 127 -24.56 -12.07 1.39
CA ILE A 127 -24.46 -11.50 2.74
C ILE A 127 -23.43 -10.37 2.88
N VAL A 128 -22.48 -10.25 1.94
CA VAL A 128 -21.50 -9.17 1.93
C VAL A 128 -22.05 -7.98 1.14
N PRO A 129 -22.00 -6.74 1.68
CA PRO A 129 -22.44 -5.58 0.94
C PRO A 129 -21.58 -5.34 -0.30
N PRO A 130 -22.15 -4.85 -1.41
CA PRO A 130 -21.41 -4.61 -2.64
C PRO A 130 -20.31 -3.57 -2.39
N THR A 131 -19.06 -4.01 -2.46
CA THR A 131 -17.88 -3.16 -2.16
C THR A 131 -17.62 -2.15 -3.27
N VAL A 132 -17.79 -2.55 -4.53
CA VAL A 132 -17.77 -1.64 -5.68
C VAL A 132 -19.18 -1.52 -6.25
N ARG A 133 -19.63 -0.28 -6.50
CA ARG A 133 -20.87 -0.03 -7.21
C ARG A 133 -20.60 0.06 -8.70
N TRP A 134 -21.12 -0.90 -9.47
CA TRP A 134 -21.18 -0.79 -10.93
C TRP A 134 -22.39 0.08 -11.30
N GLY A 135 -22.12 1.17 -12.04
CA GLY A 135 -23.14 2.02 -12.66
C GLY A 135 -23.65 1.44 -13.97
#